data_AF-A0A1F5JYA3-F1
#
_entry.id   AF-A0A1F5JYA3-F1
#
_cell.length_a   1.000
_cell.length_b   1.000
_cell.length_c   1.000
_cell.angle_alpha   90.00
_cell.angle_beta   90.00
_cell.angle_gamma   90.00
#
_symmetry.space_group_name_H-M   'P 1'
#
loop_
_entity.id
_entity.type
_entity.pdbx_description
1 polymer ?
#
loop_
_entity_poly.entity_id
_entity_poly.type
_entity_poly.pdbx_seq_one_letter_code
_entity_poly.pdbx_strand_id
1 'polypeptide(L)' 'MKNQKGVIHLALPLVLLLAAAFFALIYFGIIQNPFKNLNLFSSSPKVDLKTEYKNPFDKETQYVNPFDNYKNPFVTN' A
#
# COMPACT_ATOMS: atom_id res chain seq x y z
N MET A 1 45.52 -6.19 11.16
CA MET A 1 44.15 -6.64 11.50
C MET A 1 43.84 -6.21 12.93
N LYS A 2 43.06 -5.14 13.13
CA LYS A 2 42.66 -4.67 14.47
C LYS A 2 41.78 -5.72 15.15
N ASN A 3 41.94 -5.90 16.46
CA ASN A 3 41.19 -6.83 17.30
C ASN A 3 39.69 -6.46 17.34
N GLN A 4 38.93 -6.86 16.32
CA GLN A 4 37.50 -6.54 16.16
C GLN A 4 36.64 -7.11 17.30
N LYS A 5 37.03 -8.26 17.86
CA LYS A 5 36.27 -8.97 18.89
C LYS A 5 36.10 -8.14 20.17
N GLY A 6 37.16 -7.47 20.64
CA GLY A 6 37.11 -6.64 21.86
C GLY A 6 36.24 -5.40 21.71
N VAL A 7 36.24 -4.79 20.53
CA VAL A 7 35.42 -3.60 20.24
C VAL A 7 33.94 -3.96 20.20
N ILE A 8 33.58 -5.11 19.62
CA ILE A 8 32.19 -5.58 19.54
C ILE A 8 31.62 -5.83 20.94
N HIS A 9 32.38 -6.46 21.84
CA HIS A 9 31.91 -6.70 23.22
C HIS A 9 31.71 -5.42 24.04
N LEU A 10 32.37 -4.33 23.67
CA LEU A 10 32.18 -3.01 24.31
C LEU A 10 31.06 -2.20 23.63
N ALA A 11 31.01 -2.21 22.30
CA ALA A 11 30.06 -1.40 21.53
C ALA A 11 28.65 -2.00 21.55
N LEU A 12 28.51 -3.33 21.51
CA LEU A 12 27.22 -4.00 21.51
C LEU A 12 26.34 -3.68 22.73
N PRO A 13 26.82 -3.79 23.99
CA PRO A 13 26.01 -3.44 25.15
C PRO A 13 25.66 -1.95 25.18
N LEU A 14 26.56 -1.07 24.72
CA LEU A 14 26.30 0.36 24.63
C LEU A 14 25.16 0.68 23.64
N VAL A 15 25.18 0.06 22.46
CA VAL A 15 24.11 0.23 21.45
C VAL A 15 22.78 -0.31 21.96
N LEU A 16 22.79 -1.46 22.65
CA LEU A 16 21.58 -2.03 23.26
C LEU A 16 20.99 -1.09 24.33
N LEU A 17 21.83 -0.49 25.16
CA LEU A 17 21.40 0.43 26.21
C LEU A 17 20.78 1.70 25.61
N LEU A 18 21.40 2.26 24.57
CA LEU A 18 20.86 3.42 23.84
C LEU A 18 19.52 3.08 23.15
N ALA A 19 19.42 1.91 22.53
CA ALA A 19 18.18 1.45 21.92
C ALA A 19 17.07 1.29 22.97
N ALA A 20 17.36 0.66 24.11
CA ALA A 20 16.41 0.48 25.20
C ALA A 20 15.91 1.82 25.77
N ALA A 21 16.82 2.79 25.98
CA ALA A 21 16.46 4.13 26.43
C ALA A 21 15.55 4.84 25.42
N PHE A 22 15.86 4.74 24.11
CA PHE A 22 15.03 5.31 23.05
C PHE A 22 13.62 4.69 23.02
N PHE A 23 13.50 3.37 23.13
CA PHE A 23 12.19 2.70 23.20
C PHE A 23 11.41 3.08 24.47
N ALA A 24 12.09 3.25 25.61
CA ALA A 24 11.44 3.71 26.84
C ALA A 24 10.84 5.11 26.68
N LEU A 25 11.54 6.04 26.03
CA LEU A 25 11.03 7.39 25.76
C LEU A 25 9.76 7.37 24.89
N ILE A 26 9.70 6.45 23.91
CA ILE A 26 8.49 6.23 23.10
C ILE A 26 7.36 5.63 23.95
N TYR A 27 7.66 4.64 24.80
CA TYR A 27 6.67 3.97 25.66
C TYR A 27 6.01 4.93 26.66
N PHE A 28 6.80 5.80 27.29
CA PHE A 28 6.28 6.83 28.20
C PHE A 28 5.64 8.02 27.47
N GLY A 29 5.63 8.03 26.13
CA GLY A 29 4.97 9.07 25.34
C GLY A 29 5.71 10.41 25.31
N ILE A 30 6.99 10.44 25.70
CA ILE A 30 7.82 11.65 25.66
C ILE A 30 8.15 12.01 24.20
N ILE A 31 8.30 11.00 23.34
CA ILE A 31 8.62 11.16 21.91
C ILE A 31 7.61 10.36 21.07
N GLN A 32 7.17 10.93 19.95
CA GLN A 32 6.29 10.23 19.01
C GLN A 32 7.01 9.05 18.34
N ASN A 33 6.33 7.90 18.22
CA ASN A 33 6.90 6.72 17.59
C ASN A 33 7.15 6.96 16.07
N PRO A 34 8.41 7.02 15.62
CA PRO A 34 8.73 7.30 14.21
C PRO A 34 8.38 6.11 13.29
N PHE A 35 8.16 4.92 13.84
CA PHE A 35 7.86 3.71 13.08
C PHE A 35 6.37 3.52 12.79
N LYS A 36 5.49 4.41 13.29
CA LYS A 36 4.03 4.27 13.14
C LYS A 36 3.56 4.25 11.68
N ASN A 37 4.27 4.95 10.79
CA ASN A 37 3.90 5.07 9.37
C ASN A 37 4.77 4.21 8.45
N LEU A 38 5.60 3.31 9.02
CA LEU A 38 6.46 2.44 8.24
C LEU A 38 5.68 1.21 7.78
N ASN A 39 5.26 1.22 6.51
CA ASN A 39 4.70 0.07 5.82
C ASN A 39 5.80 -0.95 5.43
N LEU A 40 6.47 -1.53 6.42
CA LEU A 40 7.55 -2.51 6.23
C LEU A 40 7.07 -3.82 5.59
N PHE A 41 5.77 -4.09 5.64
CA PHE A 41 5.14 -5.30 5.13
C PHE A 41 3.96 -4.99 4.20
N SER A 42 4.02 -3.92 3.42
CA SER A 42 2.97 -3.66 2.42
C SER A 42 2.91 -4.83 1.46
N SER A 43 1.78 -5.55 1.48
CA SER A 43 1.44 -6.57 0.50
C SER A 43 1.52 -5.97 -0.91
N SER A 44 2.23 -6.67 -1.81
CA SER A 44 2.41 -6.27 -3.21
C SER A 44 1.08 -5.86 -3.84
N PRO A 45 1.06 -4.83 -4.72
CA PRO A 45 -0.18 -4.36 -5.33
C PRO A 45 -0.86 -5.51 -6.06
N LYS A 46 -2.00 -5.94 -5.53
CA LYS A 46 -2.82 -6.99 -6.12
C LYS A 46 -3.55 -6.36 -7.31
N VAL A 47 -2.98 -6.49 -8.49
CA VAL A 47 -3.64 -6.08 -9.73
C VAL A 47 -4.68 -7.16 -10.06
N ASP A 48 -5.92 -6.94 -9.65
CA ASP A 48 -7.06 -7.74 -10.13
C ASP A 48 -7.32 -7.32 -11.59
N LEU A 49 -6.77 -8.10 -12.52
CA LEU A 49 -7.13 -8.02 -13.94
C LEU A 49 -8.59 -8.46 -14.04
N LYS A 50 -9.53 -7.50 -14.10
CA LYS A 50 -10.93 -7.79 -14.39
C LYS A 50 -11.04 -8.32 -15.83
N THR A 51 -10.89 -9.62 -16.00
CA THR A 51 -11.19 -10.31 -17.25
C THR A 51 -12.69 -10.52 -17.37
N GLU A 52 -13.46 -9.43 -17.43
CA GLU A 52 -14.85 -9.51 -17.85
C GLU A 52 -14.86 -9.61 -19.38
N TYR A 53 -14.85 -10.85 -19.90
CA TYR A 53 -15.14 -11.09 -21.31
C TYR A 53 -16.63 -10.85 -21.53
N LYS A 54 -17.00 -9.64 -21.98
CA LYS A 54 -18.35 -9.36 -22.44
C LYS A 54 -18.51 -9.96 -23.83
N ASN A 55 -19.39 -10.96 -23.94
CA ASN A 55 -19.69 -11.62 -25.21
C ASN A 55 -20.25 -10.59 -26.20
N PRO A 56 -19.57 -10.29 -27.32
CA PRO A 56 -20.04 -9.30 -28.30
C PRO A 56 -21.24 -9.77 -29.13
N PHE A 57 -21.65 -11.04 -28.95
CA PHE A 57 -22.87 -11.62 -29.53
C PHE A 57 -24.05 -11.60 -28.56
N ASP A 58 -23.87 -11.05 -27.36
CA ASP A 58 -24.98 -10.85 -26.44
C ASP A 58 -25.87 -9.71 -26.94
N LYS A 59 -27.17 -9.95 -26.99
CA LYS A 59 -28.17 -9.04 -27.55
C LYS A 59 -28.20 -7.70 -26.81
N GLU A 60 -27.85 -7.70 -25.52
CA GLU A 60 -27.73 -6.49 -24.70
C GLU A 60 -26.49 -5.63 -25.03
N THR A 61 -25.47 -6.22 -25.67
CA THR A 61 -24.19 -5.57 -25.99
C THR A 61 -24.05 -5.18 -27.47
N GLN A 62 -24.96 -5.66 -28.32
CA GLN A 62 -24.98 -5.33 -29.74
C GLN A 62 -25.52 -3.92 -29.98
N TYR A 63 -24.89 -3.22 -30.93
CA TYR A 63 -25.32 -1.92 -31.43
C TYR A 63 -26.78 -2.01 -31.89
N VAL A 64 -27.67 -1.30 -31.19
CA VAL A 64 -29.09 -1.21 -31.53
C VAL A 64 -29.27 -0.64 -32.93
N ASN A 65 -30.33 -1.11 -33.58
CA ASN A 65 -30.69 -0.76 -34.94
C ASN A 65 -30.77 0.77 -35.10
N PRO A 66 -30.13 1.39 -36.11
CA PRO A 66 -30.20 2.85 -36.32
C PRO A 66 -31.62 3.37 -36.64
N PHE A 67 -32.60 2.47 -36.80
CA PHE A 67 -34.02 2.78 -36.95
C PHE A 67 -34.87 2.51 -35.69
N ASP A 68 -34.27 2.00 -34.61
CA ASP A 68 -34.93 2.02 -33.29
C ASP A 68 -35.02 3.48 -32.83
N ASN A 69 -36.13 3.84 -32.18
CA ASN A 69 -36.42 5.21 -31.72
C ASN A 69 -35.26 5.77 -30.89
N TYR A 70 -34.32 6.44 -31.53
CA TYR A 70 -33.25 7.17 -30.87
C TYR A 70 -33.91 8.29 -30.08
N LYS A 71 -33.91 8.19 -28.74
CA LYS A 71 -34.27 9.31 -27.88
C LYS A 71 -33.21 10.39 -28.07
N ASN A 72 -33.52 11.34 -28.94
CA ASN A 72 -32.68 12.51 -29.16
C ASN A 72 -32.49 13.25 -27.82
N PRO A 73 -31.26 13.41 -27.31
CA PRO A 73 -31.02 14.07 -26.03
C PRO A 73 -31.25 15.59 -26.07
N PHE A 74 -31.61 16.17 -27.23
CA PHE A 74 -31.82 17.61 -27.41
C PHE A 74 -33.30 18.04 -27.52
N VAL A 75 -34.26 17.13 -27.33
CA VAL A 75 -35.68 17.53 -27.20
C VAL A 75 -35.95 17.97 -25.76
N THR A 76 -35.96 19.30 -25.57
CA THR A 76 -36.52 19.96 -24.38
C THR A 76 -38.01 20.23 -24.64
N ASN A 77 -38.89 19.56 -23.90
CA ASN A 77 -40.29 19.96 -23.78
C ASN A 77 -40.41 21.27 -22.99
#